data_AF-A0A2D4M2F5-F1
#
_entry.id   AF-A0A2D4M2F5-F1
#
_cell.length_a   1.000
_cell.length_b   1.000
_cell.length_c   1.000
_cell.angle_alpha   90.00
_cell.angle_beta   90.00
_cell.angle_gamma   90.00
#
_symmetry.space_group_name_H-M   'P 1'
#
loop_
_entity.id
_entity.type
_entity.pdbx_description
1 polymer ?
#
loop_
_entity_poly.entity_id
_entity_poly.type
_entity_poly.pdbx_seq_one_letter_code
_entity_poly.pdbx_strand_id
1 'polypeptide(L)'
;DREVEEKCLDIHRQIAWQEKCDYEGLQILARQVDEALGQDFDLRCSSPHVAFYGVSDKNLRRKKAQFQYLLNHRPQILSPVLPINCWDCVQVRRLREKLLSVAEHRDIFPNLHRVLPRSWQVLEELHFQPQAQQLWLSWWDSARLGLQAGLTEDRLQSALSYLHESGKLLYFEEHQTLREYVFHNLPRLIDILNVFCQHDASVLLQKLLS
;
A
#
# COMPACT_ATOMS: atom_id res chain seq x y z
N ASP A 1 28.23 7.78 21.58
CA ASP A 1 27.12 8.72 21.30
C ASP A 1 27.40 9.64 20.12
N ARG A 2 28.42 10.52 20.18
CA ARG A 2 28.74 11.45 19.07
C ARG A 2 28.95 10.79 17.70
N GLU A 3 29.66 9.66 17.64
CA GLU A 3 29.88 8.92 16.39
C GLU A 3 28.57 8.35 15.81
N VAL A 4 27.67 7.87 16.68
CA VAL A 4 26.36 7.33 16.27
C VAL A 4 25.48 8.44 15.72
N GLU A 5 25.47 9.60 16.37
CA GLU A 5 24.76 10.78 15.88
C GLU A 5 25.28 11.24 14.52
N GLU A 6 26.60 11.28 14.33
CA GLU A 6 27.22 11.63 13.04
C GLU A 6 26.83 10.64 11.95
N LYS A 7 26.87 9.33 12.24
CA LYS A 7 26.41 8.29 11.31
C LYS A 7 24.92 8.42 10.98
N CYS A 8 24.07 8.71 11.95
CA CYS A 8 22.64 8.93 11.70
C CYS A 8 22.41 10.16 10.80
N LEU A 9 23.17 11.24 10.99
CA LEU A 9 23.10 12.42 10.13
C LEU A 9 23.59 12.12 8.70
N ASP A 10 24.67 11.34 8.56
CA ASP A 10 25.18 10.93 7.25
C ASP A 10 24.16 10.06 6.50
N ILE A 11 23.59 9.05 7.16
CA ILE A 11 22.51 8.22 6.59
C ILE A 11 21.33 9.10 6.15
N HIS A 12 20.92 10.08 6.96
CA HIS A 12 19.85 10.99 6.60
C HIS A 12 20.17 11.80 5.33
N ARG A 13 21.40 12.31 5.20
CA ARG A 13 21.87 13.04 4.01
C ARG A 13 21.92 12.15 2.78
N GLN A 14 22.40 10.92 2.92
CA GLN A 14 22.46 9.96 1.82
C GLN A 14 21.07 9.59 1.32
N ILE A 15 20.11 9.38 2.22
CA ILE A 15 18.71 9.16 1.86
C ILE A 15 18.16 10.35 1.07
N ALA A 16 18.31 11.58 1.58
CA ALA A 16 17.81 12.77 0.89
C ALA A 16 18.46 12.99 -0.48
N TRP A 17 19.75 12.68 -0.60
CA TRP A 17 20.46 12.73 -1.87
C TRP A 17 19.92 11.70 -2.86
N GLN A 18 19.73 10.45 -2.41
CA GLN A 18 19.19 9.38 -3.24
C GLN A 18 17.78 9.70 -3.72
N GLU A 19 16.90 10.18 -2.83
CA GLU A 19 15.53 10.59 -3.17
C GLU A 19 15.53 11.69 -4.26
N LYS A 20 16.46 12.65 -4.15
CA LYS A 20 16.61 13.70 -5.17
C LYS A 20 17.08 13.14 -6.51
N CYS A 21 18.10 12.30 -6.52
CA CYS A 21 18.60 11.69 -7.76
C CYS A 21 17.53 10.81 -8.43
N ASP A 22 16.78 10.03 -7.65
CA ASP A 22 15.70 9.18 -8.16
C ASP A 22 14.55 10.03 -8.72
N TYR A 23 14.20 11.14 -8.05
CA TYR A 23 13.23 12.11 -8.55
C TYR A 23 13.63 12.67 -9.91
N GLU A 24 14.85 13.19 -10.01
CA GLU A 24 15.38 13.81 -11.23
C GLU A 24 15.49 12.78 -12.36
N GLY A 25 15.97 11.57 -12.06
CA GLY A 25 16.04 10.46 -13.02
C GLY A 25 14.67 10.07 -13.57
N LEU A 26 13.66 9.91 -12.71
CA LEU A 26 12.30 9.60 -13.12
C LEU A 26 11.67 10.74 -13.95
N GLN A 27 11.94 12.00 -13.62
CA GLN A 27 11.48 13.14 -14.42
C GLN A 27 12.11 13.15 -15.82
N ILE A 28 13.41 12.89 -15.92
CA ILE A 28 14.12 12.81 -17.21
C ILE A 28 13.51 11.70 -18.06
N LEU A 29 13.30 10.51 -17.49
CA LEU A 29 12.67 9.39 -18.20
C LEU A 29 11.25 9.70 -18.66
N ALA A 30 10.45 10.35 -17.81
CA ALA A 30 9.10 10.77 -18.18
C ALA A 30 9.11 11.76 -19.36
N ARG A 31 10.06 12.72 -19.33
CA ARG A 31 10.25 13.69 -20.41
C ARG A 31 10.67 13.03 -21.73
N GLN A 32 11.59 12.07 -21.69
CA GLN A 32 12.02 11.33 -22.87
C GLN A 32 10.87 10.54 -23.51
N VAL A 33 9.97 9.97 -22.70
CA VAL A 33 8.77 9.30 -23.21
C VAL A 33 7.80 10.32 -23.84
N ASP A 34 7.67 11.51 -23.26
CA ASP A 34 6.85 12.58 -23.82
C ASP A 34 7.37 13.09 -25.16
N GLU A 35 8.68 13.28 -25.28
CA GLU A 35 9.35 13.65 -26.53
C GLU A 35 9.17 12.56 -27.60
N ALA A 36 9.28 11.28 -27.23
CA ALA A 36 9.05 10.17 -28.16
C ALA A 36 7.58 10.03 -28.58
N LEU A 37 6.63 10.31 -27.68
CA LEU A 37 5.20 10.35 -28.03
C LEU A 37 4.83 11.54 -28.93
N GLY A 38 5.64 12.61 -28.92
CA GLY A 38 5.50 13.73 -29.83
C GLY A 38 6.04 13.49 -31.24
N GLN A 39 6.78 12.39 -31.45
CA GLN A 39 7.30 11.98 -32.76
C GLN A 39 6.38 10.91 -33.37
N ASP A 40 6.11 11.02 -34.68
CA ASP A 40 5.32 10.00 -35.39
C ASP A 40 5.97 8.61 -35.29
N PHE A 41 5.14 7.60 -35.10
CA PHE A 41 5.58 6.21 -34.98
C PHE A 41 6.44 5.76 -36.16
N ASP A 42 6.06 6.13 -37.39
CA ASP A 42 6.79 5.75 -38.60
C ASP A 42 8.20 6.36 -38.66
N LEU A 43 8.36 7.60 -38.18
CA LEU A 43 9.66 8.27 -38.06
C LEU A 43 10.55 7.59 -37.00
N ARG A 44 9.97 7.20 -35.86
CA ARG A 44 10.68 6.46 -34.81
C ARG A 44 11.08 5.06 -35.23
N CYS A 45 10.35 4.43 -36.14
CA CYS A 45 10.68 3.12 -36.72
C CYS A 45 11.69 3.21 -37.88
N SER A 46 12.03 4.42 -38.34
CA SER A 46 12.91 4.62 -39.50
C SER A 46 14.41 4.69 -39.15
N SER A 47 14.78 4.90 -37.88
CA SER A 47 16.18 4.99 -37.46
C SER A 47 16.43 4.36 -36.10
N PRO A 48 17.39 3.42 -35.99
CA PRO A 48 17.70 2.73 -34.72
C PRO A 48 18.36 3.65 -33.67
N HIS A 49 18.76 4.86 -34.05
CA HIS A 49 19.37 5.85 -33.16
C HIS A 49 18.34 6.73 -32.42
N VAL A 50 17.05 6.60 -32.76
CA VAL A 50 15.97 7.33 -32.09
C VAL A 50 15.62 6.63 -30.79
N ALA A 51 15.39 7.41 -29.72
CA ALA A 51 14.95 6.89 -28.45
C ALA A 51 13.64 6.10 -28.61
N PHE A 52 13.56 4.93 -27.95
CA PHE A 52 12.42 4.02 -28.06
C PHE A 52 12.12 3.55 -29.50
N TYR A 53 13.18 3.31 -30.28
CA TYR A 53 13.10 2.69 -31.60
C TYR A 53 12.19 1.44 -31.60
N GLY A 54 11.23 1.40 -32.53
CA GLY A 54 10.29 0.29 -32.69
C GLY A 54 9.26 0.12 -31.56
N VAL A 55 9.23 1.00 -30.56
CA VAL A 55 8.27 0.92 -29.45
C VAL A 55 6.95 1.58 -29.85
N SER A 56 5.83 0.86 -29.73
CA SER A 56 4.51 1.40 -30.04
C SER A 56 4.06 2.48 -29.05
N ASP A 57 3.24 3.41 -29.52
CA ASP A 57 2.64 4.47 -28.70
C ASP A 57 1.84 3.92 -27.51
N LYS A 58 1.18 2.78 -27.70
CA LYS A 58 0.46 2.09 -26.61
C LYS A 58 1.41 1.74 -25.45
N ASN A 59 2.58 1.20 -25.77
CA ASN A 59 3.58 0.84 -24.77
C ASN A 59 4.23 2.08 -24.14
N LEU A 60 4.49 3.12 -24.92
CA LEU A 60 4.99 4.40 -24.41
C LEU A 60 3.98 5.06 -23.45
N ARG A 61 2.68 5.09 -23.79
CA ARG A 61 1.63 5.61 -22.90
C ARG A 61 1.54 4.81 -21.60
N ARG A 62 1.64 3.49 -21.67
CA ARG A 62 1.72 2.63 -20.46
C ARG A 62 2.96 2.95 -19.64
N LYS A 63 4.11 3.16 -20.26
CA LYS A 63 5.37 3.51 -19.57
C LYS A 63 5.30 4.90 -18.94
N LYS A 64 4.71 5.87 -19.63
CA LYS A 64 4.41 7.22 -19.11
C LYS A 64 3.54 7.14 -17.86
N ALA A 65 2.43 6.41 -17.94
CA ALA A 65 1.54 6.21 -16.80
C ALA A 65 2.28 5.56 -15.61
N GLN A 66 3.14 4.58 -15.87
CA GLN A 66 4.00 3.99 -14.85
C GLN A 66 4.93 5.02 -14.20
N PHE A 67 5.63 5.85 -14.98
CA PHE A 67 6.53 6.87 -14.43
C PHE A 67 5.77 7.95 -13.67
N GLN A 68 4.62 8.40 -14.17
CA GLN A 68 3.75 9.34 -13.46
C GLN A 68 3.25 8.76 -12.14
N TYR A 69 2.84 7.49 -12.14
CA TYR A 69 2.48 6.79 -10.92
C TYR A 69 3.65 6.76 -9.93
N LEU A 70 4.84 6.37 -10.38
CA LEU A 70 6.02 6.35 -9.51
C LEU A 70 6.36 7.73 -8.97
N LEU A 71 6.27 8.80 -9.76
CA LEU A 71 6.50 10.17 -9.33
C LEU A 71 5.48 10.63 -8.27
N ASN A 72 4.22 10.23 -8.40
CA ASN A 72 3.13 10.63 -7.51
C ASN A 72 3.06 9.78 -6.22
N HIS A 73 3.47 8.52 -6.29
CA HIS A 73 3.37 7.54 -5.20
C HIS A 73 4.74 7.12 -4.67
N ARG A 74 5.72 8.02 -4.66
CA ARG A 74 7.04 7.72 -4.08
C ARG A 74 6.94 7.44 -2.58
N PRO A 75 7.73 6.49 -2.07
CA PRO A 75 7.95 6.37 -0.63
C PRO A 75 8.48 7.71 -0.10
N GLN A 76 7.85 8.23 0.95
CA GLN A 76 8.35 9.40 1.67
C GLN A 76 9.09 8.90 2.91
N ILE A 77 10.40 9.10 2.98
CA ILE A 77 11.16 8.74 4.18
C ILE A 77 11.06 9.89 5.17
N LEU A 78 10.42 9.62 6.30
CA LEU A 78 10.17 10.61 7.33
C LEU A 78 11.42 10.77 8.20
N SER A 79 11.94 11.99 8.23
CA SER A 79 13.10 12.39 9.05
C SER A 79 12.69 12.66 10.52
N PRO A 80 13.57 12.40 11.51
CA PRO A 80 14.97 11.97 11.40
C PRO A 80 15.20 10.45 11.55
N VAL A 81 16.39 10.01 11.12
CA VAL A 81 16.93 8.67 11.45
C VAL A 81 17.18 8.60 12.96
N LEU A 82 16.52 7.66 13.63
CA LEU A 82 16.65 7.45 15.07
C LEU A 82 17.55 6.24 15.35
N PRO A 83 18.65 6.39 16.10
CA PRO A 83 19.37 5.25 16.64
C PRO A 83 18.53 4.62 17.77
N ILE A 84 18.38 3.31 17.74
CA ILE A 84 17.56 2.57 18.70
C ILE A 84 18.30 1.34 19.20
N ASN A 85 18.44 1.26 20.50
CA ASN A 85 18.75 0.05 21.23
C ASN A 85 17.47 -0.47 21.90
N CYS A 86 17.07 -1.71 21.59
CA CYS A 86 15.87 -2.33 22.15
C CYS A 86 15.95 -2.57 23.68
N TRP A 87 17.16 -2.59 24.24
CA TRP A 87 17.39 -2.68 25.68
C TRP A 87 17.31 -1.34 26.40
N ASP A 88 17.32 -0.23 25.66
CA ASP A 88 17.26 1.12 26.22
C ASP A 88 15.82 1.64 26.22
N CYS A 89 15.20 1.59 27.40
CA CYS A 89 13.84 2.09 27.63
C CYS A 89 13.67 3.59 27.33
N VAL A 90 14.73 4.40 27.34
CA VAL A 90 14.65 5.83 26.98
C VAL A 90 14.54 5.96 25.46
N GLN A 91 15.37 5.25 24.71
CA GLN A 91 15.34 5.28 23.24
C GLN A 91 14.02 4.71 22.68
N VAL A 92 13.52 3.63 23.27
CA VAL A 92 12.21 3.06 22.89
C VAL A 92 11.06 4.04 23.15
N ARG A 93 11.10 4.78 24.28
CA ARG A 93 10.11 5.83 24.56
C ARG A 93 10.20 6.98 23.55
N ARG A 94 11.40 7.43 23.21
CA ARG A 94 11.62 8.45 22.17
C ARG A 94 11.10 8.01 20.81
N LEU A 95 11.30 6.74 20.43
CA LEU A 95 10.72 6.18 19.20
C LEU A 95 9.18 6.27 19.25
N ARG A 96 8.57 5.82 20.35
CA ARG A 96 7.11 5.89 20.53
C ARG A 96 6.58 7.31 20.38
N GLU A 97 7.21 8.28 21.06
CA GLU A 97 6.83 9.70 20.97
C GLU A 97 6.94 10.22 19.54
N LYS A 98 8.00 9.85 18.82
CA LYS A 98 8.15 10.24 17.42
C LYS A 98 7.08 9.60 16.53
N LEU A 99 6.79 8.31 16.70
CA LEU A 99 5.73 7.63 15.94
C LEU A 99 4.37 8.27 16.17
N LEU A 100 4.04 8.65 17.41
CA LEU A 100 2.81 9.37 17.74
C LEU A 100 2.77 10.76 17.09
N SER A 101 3.86 11.53 17.19
CA SER A 101 3.97 12.84 16.52
C SER A 101 3.80 12.73 15.01
N VAL A 102 4.32 11.66 14.39
CA VAL A 102 4.13 11.45 12.96
C VAL A 102 2.67 11.08 12.64
N ALA A 103 2.05 10.24 13.47
CA ALA A 103 0.64 9.86 13.34
C ALA A 103 -0.32 11.06 13.44
N GLU A 104 0.10 12.16 14.06
CA GLU A 104 -0.67 13.42 14.14
C GLU A 104 -0.60 14.28 12.86
N HIS A 105 0.29 13.96 11.92
CA HIS A 105 0.39 14.70 10.66
C HIS A 105 -0.70 14.27 9.69
N ARG A 106 -1.67 15.16 9.47
CA ARG A 106 -2.83 14.95 8.58
C ARG A 106 -2.46 14.65 7.12
N ASP A 107 -1.36 15.18 6.64
CA ASP A 107 -0.94 14.97 5.25
C ASP A 107 -0.33 13.58 5.03
N ILE A 108 0.30 13.01 6.08
CA ILE A 108 0.93 11.70 6.05
C ILE A 108 -0.09 10.61 6.37
N PHE A 109 -0.93 10.84 7.39
CA PHE A 109 -1.96 9.91 7.84
C PHE A 109 -3.36 10.54 7.83
N PRO A 110 -3.90 10.93 6.65
CA PRO A 110 -5.20 11.58 6.55
C PRO A 110 -6.34 10.73 7.13
N ASN A 111 -6.25 9.41 6.94
CA ASN A 111 -7.24 8.46 7.43
C ASN A 111 -7.30 8.37 8.96
N LEU A 112 -6.22 8.65 9.70
CA LEU A 112 -6.24 8.66 11.18
C LEU A 112 -7.05 9.83 11.75
N HIS A 113 -7.14 10.94 11.02
CA HIS A 113 -7.87 12.14 11.45
C HIS A 113 -9.27 12.23 10.85
N ARG A 114 -9.67 11.26 10.03
CA ARG A 114 -10.97 11.23 9.39
C ARG A 114 -12.05 10.96 10.44
N VAL A 115 -13.07 11.82 10.49
CA VAL A 115 -14.27 11.55 11.28
C VAL A 115 -15.08 10.48 10.56
N LEU A 116 -15.25 9.33 11.21
CA LEU A 116 -16.01 8.21 10.65
C LEU A 116 -17.49 8.29 11.05
N PRO A 117 -18.42 8.06 10.11
CA PRO A 117 -19.82 7.86 10.44
C PRO A 117 -20.00 6.68 11.40
N ARG A 118 -20.95 6.80 12.33
CA ARG A 118 -21.28 5.72 13.27
C ARG A 118 -21.68 4.42 12.56
N SER A 119 -22.34 4.52 11.40
CA SER A 119 -22.71 3.37 10.58
C SER A 119 -21.49 2.55 10.12
N TRP A 120 -20.32 3.16 9.95
CA TRP A 120 -19.10 2.45 9.57
C TRP A 120 -18.52 1.66 10.75
N GLN A 121 -18.60 2.22 11.95
CA GLN A 121 -18.22 1.51 13.19
C GLN A 121 -19.15 0.32 13.44
N VAL A 122 -20.46 0.51 13.26
CA VAL A 122 -21.43 -0.59 13.37
C VAL A 122 -21.16 -1.66 12.31
N LEU A 123 -20.83 -1.27 11.07
CA LEU A 123 -20.44 -2.22 10.03
C LEU A 123 -19.20 -3.03 10.42
N GLU A 124 -18.17 -2.37 10.98
CA GLU A 124 -16.97 -3.01 11.51
C GLU A 124 -17.39 -4.05 12.56
N GLU A 125 -18.08 -3.63 13.62
CA GLU A 125 -18.53 -4.51 14.70
C GLU A 125 -19.29 -5.74 14.19
N LEU A 126 -20.20 -5.56 13.21
CA LEU A 126 -20.94 -6.64 12.58
C LEU A 126 -20.05 -7.64 11.83
N HIS A 127 -19.02 -7.19 11.14
CA HIS A 127 -18.07 -8.07 10.43
C HIS A 127 -17.21 -8.89 11.39
N PHE A 128 -16.86 -8.34 12.56
CA PHE A 128 -15.98 -9.01 13.53
C PHE A 128 -16.73 -9.75 14.64
N GLN A 129 -18.05 -9.94 14.52
CA GLN A 129 -18.79 -10.72 15.51
C GLN A 129 -18.27 -12.17 15.58
N PRO A 130 -18.17 -12.77 16.79
CA PRO A 130 -17.57 -14.11 16.97
C PRO A 130 -18.24 -15.24 16.19
N GLN A 131 -19.47 -15.02 15.73
CA GLN A 131 -20.25 -15.96 14.92
C GLN A 131 -19.72 -16.04 13.47
N ALA A 132 -18.96 -15.04 13.03
CA ALA A 132 -18.34 -14.97 11.70
C ALA A 132 -17.01 -15.75 11.66
N GLN A 133 -17.01 -17.03 12.07
CA GLN A 133 -15.84 -17.91 11.98
C GLN A 133 -15.36 -18.16 10.53
N GLN A 134 -16.13 -17.73 9.54
CA GLN A 134 -15.78 -17.81 8.13
C GLN A 134 -14.54 -16.99 7.82
N LEU A 135 -13.78 -17.42 6.80
CA LEU A 135 -12.57 -16.71 6.37
C LEU A 135 -12.92 -15.39 5.66
N TRP A 136 -14.04 -15.39 4.95
CA TRP A 136 -14.57 -14.26 4.20
C TRP A 136 -16.10 -14.31 4.22
N LEU A 137 -16.72 -13.19 3.84
CA LEU A 137 -18.14 -13.09 3.49
C LEU A 137 -18.28 -12.89 1.99
N SER A 138 -19.41 -13.31 1.42
CA SER A 138 -19.75 -12.85 0.07
C SER A 138 -20.04 -11.35 0.09
N TRP A 139 -19.92 -10.69 -1.06
CA TRP A 139 -20.33 -9.29 -1.21
C TRP A 139 -21.77 -9.09 -0.74
N TRP A 140 -22.67 -10.02 -1.08
CA TRP A 140 -24.09 -9.94 -0.71
C TRP A 140 -24.30 -10.04 0.80
N ASP A 141 -23.58 -10.92 1.48
CA ASP A 141 -23.64 -11.03 2.94
C ASP A 141 -23.11 -9.76 3.61
N SER A 142 -22.00 -9.22 3.10
CA SER A 142 -21.46 -7.93 3.56
C SER A 142 -22.45 -6.79 3.30
N ALA A 143 -23.16 -6.80 2.16
CA ALA A 143 -24.19 -5.81 1.87
C ALA A 143 -25.39 -5.89 2.82
N ARG A 144 -25.76 -7.10 3.27
CA ARG A 144 -26.79 -7.26 4.31
C ARG A 144 -26.32 -6.67 5.65
N LEU A 145 -25.05 -6.85 6.02
CA LEU A 145 -24.47 -6.18 7.20
C LEU A 145 -24.43 -4.67 7.01
N GLY A 146 -24.14 -4.18 5.80
CA GLY A 146 -24.23 -2.79 5.39
C GLY A 146 -25.60 -2.18 5.67
N LEU A 147 -26.65 -2.83 5.18
CA LEU A 147 -28.03 -2.43 5.40
C LEU A 147 -28.39 -2.43 6.89
N GLN A 148 -27.96 -3.45 7.64
CA GLN A 148 -28.16 -3.51 9.09
C GLN A 148 -27.45 -2.37 9.83
N ALA A 149 -26.29 -1.94 9.34
CA ALA A 149 -25.55 -0.78 9.85
C ALA A 149 -26.14 0.57 9.38
N GLY A 150 -27.19 0.57 8.56
CA GLY A 150 -27.83 1.77 8.00
C GLY A 150 -27.09 2.38 6.82
N LEU A 151 -26.34 1.57 6.05
CA LEU A 151 -25.63 2.00 4.84
C LEU A 151 -26.42 1.64 3.59
N THR A 152 -26.41 2.56 2.63
CA THR A 152 -26.77 2.31 1.23
C THR A 152 -25.59 1.67 0.49
N GLU A 153 -25.83 1.10 -0.69
CA GLU A 153 -24.82 0.38 -1.48
C GLU A 153 -23.57 1.23 -1.81
N ASP A 154 -23.77 2.47 -2.24
CA ASP A 154 -22.71 3.44 -2.54
C ASP A 154 -21.86 3.77 -1.30
N ARG A 155 -22.50 3.81 -0.12
CA ARG A 155 -21.83 4.09 1.15
C ARG A 155 -21.14 2.86 1.72
N LEU A 156 -21.64 1.66 1.44
CA LEU A 156 -20.99 0.41 1.80
C LEU A 156 -19.64 0.27 1.11
N GLN A 157 -19.59 0.52 -0.20
CA GLN A 157 -18.35 0.43 -0.96
C GLN A 157 -17.29 1.36 -0.37
N SER A 158 -17.66 2.62 -0.11
CA SER A 158 -16.77 3.59 0.55
C SER A 158 -16.29 3.13 1.94
N ALA A 159 -17.17 2.47 2.71
CA ALA A 159 -16.84 1.93 4.03
C ALA A 159 -15.87 0.74 3.93
N LEU A 160 -16.10 -0.18 2.99
CA LEU A 160 -15.23 -1.34 2.76
C LEU A 160 -13.86 -0.90 2.26
N SER A 161 -13.77 0.07 1.35
CA SER A 161 -12.48 0.63 0.91
C SER A 161 -11.70 1.24 2.07
N TYR A 162 -12.37 1.97 2.97
CA TYR A 162 -11.73 2.48 4.18
C TYR A 162 -11.26 1.37 5.13
N LEU A 163 -12.08 0.35 5.37
CA LEU A 163 -11.72 -0.80 6.21
C LEU A 163 -10.57 -1.61 5.60
N HIS A 164 -10.49 -1.64 4.26
CA HIS A 164 -9.37 -2.22 3.52
C HIS A 164 -8.08 -1.41 3.69
N GLU A 165 -8.12 -0.10 3.45
CA GLU A 165 -6.97 0.80 3.59
C GLU A 165 -6.44 0.86 5.03
N SER A 166 -7.32 0.74 6.03
CA SER A 166 -6.95 0.70 7.45
C SER A 166 -6.49 -0.68 7.92
N GLY A 167 -6.47 -1.69 7.04
CA GLY A 167 -5.98 -3.04 7.34
C GLY A 167 -6.88 -3.83 8.29
N LYS A 168 -8.15 -3.47 8.41
CA LYS A 168 -9.14 -4.19 9.22
C LYS A 168 -9.65 -5.43 8.52
N LEU A 169 -9.88 -5.34 7.21
CA LEU A 169 -10.28 -6.44 6.33
C LEU A 169 -9.57 -6.30 4.98
N LEU A 170 -9.74 -7.28 4.08
CA LEU A 170 -9.31 -7.15 2.69
C LEU A 170 -10.50 -7.19 1.75
N TYR A 171 -10.56 -6.19 0.86
CA TYR A 171 -11.58 -6.09 -0.19
C TYR A 171 -10.90 -5.61 -1.48
N PHE A 172 -11.02 -6.41 -2.54
CA PHE A 172 -10.33 -6.19 -3.80
C PHE A 172 -11.31 -5.77 -4.90
N GLU A 173 -11.74 -4.51 -4.85
CA GLU A 173 -12.73 -3.96 -5.78
C GLU A 173 -12.34 -4.14 -7.25
N GLU A 174 -11.08 -3.85 -7.60
CA GLU A 174 -10.59 -3.86 -8.97
C GLU A 174 -10.34 -5.27 -9.53
N HIS A 175 -10.39 -6.31 -8.68
CA HIS A 175 -10.05 -7.67 -9.08
C HIS A 175 -11.30 -8.50 -9.39
N GLN A 176 -11.44 -8.93 -10.65
CA GLN A 176 -12.66 -9.55 -11.19
C GLN A 176 -13.20 -10.72 -10.34
N THR A 177 -12.33 -11.58 -9.82
CA THR A 177 -12.71 -12.73 -8.97
C THR A 177 -12.85 -12.39 -7.49
N LEU A 178 -12.02 -11.48 -6.98
CA LEU A 178 -11.92 -11.25 -5.53
C LEU A 178 -12.91 -10.20 -5.04
N ARG A 179 -13.45 -9.35 -5.93
CA ARG A 179 -14.48 -8.35 -5.62
C ARG A 179 -15.77 -8.93 -5.05
N GLU A 180 -16.01 -10.23 -5.23
CA GLU A 180 -17.18 -10.93 -4.70
C GLU A 180 -16.99 -11.37 -3.23
N TYR A 181 -15.80 -11.15 -2.67
CA TYR A 181 -15.42 -11.62 -1.33
C TYR A 181 -14.87 -10.49 -0.47
N VAL A 182 -15.31 -10.45 0.79
CA VAL A 182 -14.82 -9.55 1.83
C VAL A 182 -14.12 -10.39 2.89
N PHE A 183 -12.79 -10.30 2.95
CA PHE A 183 -11.98 -11.10 3.89
C PHE A 183 -11.86 -10.36 5.23
N HIS A 184 -12.77 -10.66 6.16
CA HIS A 184 -12.78 -10.04 7.49
C HIS A 184 -11.89 -10.78 8.49
N ASN A 185 -11.62 -12.07 8.31
CA ASN A 185 -10.79 -12.86 9.23
C ASN A 185 -9.32 -12.93 8.79
N LEU A 186 -8.62 -11.80 8.92
CA LEU A 186 -7.22 -11.66 8.52
C LEU A 186 -6.26 -12.60 9.24
N PRO A 187 -6.38 -12.85 10.57
CA PRO A 187 -5.49 -13.80 11.25
C PRO A 187 -5.55 -15.20 10.62
N ARG A 188 -6.76 -15.72 10.37
CA ARG A 188 -6.93 -17.02 9.73
C ARG A 188 -6.41 -17.04 8.29
N LEU A 189 -6.56 -15.94 7.56
CA LEU A 189 -6.00 -15.81 6.20
C LEU A 189 -4.47 -15.87 6.23
N ILE A 190 -3.86 -15.13 7.16
CA ILE A 190 -2.42 -15.12 7.36
C ILE A 190 -1.92 -16.52 7.73
N ASP A 191 -2.61 -17.25 8.61
CA ASP A 191 -2.25 -18.62 8.96
C ASP A 191 -2.25 -19.56 7.75
N ILE A 192 -3.24 -19.45 6.86
CA ILE A 192 -3.31 -20.22 5.62
C ILE A 192 -2.16 -19.84 4.68
N LEU A 193 -1.89 -18.54 4.50
CA LEU A 193 -0.79 -18.08 3.64
C LEU A 193 0.57 -18.52 4.19
N ASN A 194 0.76 -18.45 5.51
CA ASN A 194 1.97 -18.92 6.18
C ASN A 194 2.22 -20.41 5.94
N VAL A 195 1.16 -21.22 5.86
CA VAL A 195 1.27 -22.64 5.52
C VAL A 195 1.89 -22.80 4.12
N PHE A 196 1.49 -22.04 3.10
CA PHE A 196 2.10 -22.11 1.77
C PHE A 196 3.50 -21.49 1.68
N CYS A 197 3.78 -20.46 2.48
CA CYS A 197 5.09 -19.79 2.50
C CYS A 197 6.14 -20.59 3.30
N GLN A 198 5.71 -21.49 4.19
CA GLN A 198 6.59 -22.43 4.88
C GLN A 198 7.16 -23.44 3.85
N HIS A 199 8.47 -23.40 3.64
CA HIS A 199 9.18 -24.21 2.64
C HIS A 199 9.16 -25.73 2.92
N ASP A 200 8.58 -26.17 4.03
CA ASP A 200 8.57 -27.58 4.42
C ASP A 200 7.22 -28.24 4.10
N ALA A 201 7.18 -28.91 2.95
CA ALA A 201 6.00 -29.64 2.44
C ALA A 201 5.46 -30.69 3.43
N SER A 202 6.30 -31.20 4.33
CA SER A 202 5.92 -32.23 5.31
C SER A 202 5.10 -31.66 6.48
N VAL A 203 5.43 -30.45 6.94
CA VAL A 203 4.67 -29.70 7.96
C VAL A 203 3.32 -29.24 7.40
N LEU A 204 3.31 -28.82 6.13
CA LEU A 204 2.12 -28.48 5.34
C LEU A 204 1.11 -29.62 5.30
N LEU A 205 1.57 -30.83 4.97
CA LEU A 205 0.73 -32.01 4.84
C LEU A 205 0.14 -32.47 6.19
N GLN A 206 0.90 -32.33 7.28
CA GLN A 206 0.39 -32.62 8.63
C GLN A 206 -0.71 -31.63 9.07
N LYS A 207 -0.54 -30.34 8.82
CA LYS A 207 -1.51 -29.31 9.23
C LYS A 207 -2.81 -29.33 8.43
N LEU A 208 -2.79 -29.84 7.20
CA LEU A 208 -3.98 -29.97 6.35
C LEU A 208 -4.80 -31.24 6.66
N LEU A 209 -4.19 -32.25 7.29
CA LEU A 209 -4.83 -33.53 7.63
C LEU A 209 -5.30 -33.60 9.09
N SER A 210 -5.04 -32.56 9.90
CA SER A 210 -5.47 -32.40 11.29
C SER A 210 -6.61 -31.40 11.41
#